data_AF-A0A645F9E6-F1
#
_entry.id   AF-A0A645F9E6-F1
#
_cell.length_a   1.000
_cell.length_b   1.000
_cell.length_c   1.000
_cell.angle_alpha   90.00
_cell.angle_beta   90.00
_cell.angle_gamma   90.00
#
_symmetry.space_group_name_H-M   'P 1'
#
loop_
_entity.id
_entity.type
_entity.pdbx_description
1 polymer ?
#
loop_
_entity_poly.entity_id
_entity_poly.type
_entity_poly.pdbx_seq_one_letter_code
_entity_poly.pdbx_strand_id
1 'polypeptide(L)'
;MAQQFDFYDGGGIKTCFMGGYEVDRYGNVNAHVVNKRFAGIGGFANITTATPNVVFCMTFTAIGLAAERNDGGIKIAHEGKTPKFKPEIEAISFSAKHARLRGQRVLYVTERCVFELGEQGLELMEVYPGIDLNRDILERLDFMPGIRPGIE
;
A
#
# COMPACT_ATOMS: atom_id res chain seq x y z
N MET A 1 15.91 10.18 -21.58
CA MET A 1 14.89 9.24 -21.06
C MET A 1 15.48 7.86 -20.82
N ALA A 2 16.18 7.24 -21.78
CA ALA A 2 16.88 5.95 -21.57
C ALA A 2 17.83 5.96 -20.34
N GLN A 3 18.72 6.95 -20.23
CA GLN A 3 19.64 7.08 -19.09
C GLN A 3 18.94 7.19 -17.72
N GLN A 4 17.72 7.72 -17.68
CA GLN A 4 16.95 7.80 -16.43
C GLN A 4 16.46 6.41 -16.02
N PHE A 5 16.04 5.58 -16.98
CA PHE A 5 15.68 4.20 -16.73
C PHE A 5 16.88 3.35 -16.34
N ASP A 6 18.05 3.57 -16.97
CA ASP A 6 19.29 2.91 -16.55
C ASP A 6 19.63 3.24 -15.08
N PHE A 7 19.43 4.49 -14.66
CA PHE A 7 19.60 4.90 -13.27
C PHE A 7 18.58 4.25 -12.32
N TYR A 8 17.30 4.12 -12.73
CA TYR A 8 16.27 3.47 -11.93
C TYR A 8 16.53 1.97 -11.77
N ASP A 9 16.75 1.29 -12.90
CA ASP A 9 16.96 -0.15 -12.96
C ASP A 9 18.28 -0.56 -12.29
N GLY A 10 19.28 0.34 -12.32
CA GLY A 10 20.55 0.21 -11.61
C GLY A 10 20.49 0.47 -10.10
N GLY A 11 19.32 0.79 -9.54
CA GLY A 11 19.15 1.02 -8.09
C GLY A 11 19.63 2.39 -7.61
N GLY A 12 19.70 3.38 -8.51
CA GLY A 12 20.10 4.75 -8.17
C GLY A 12 19.12 5.49 -7.25
N ILE A 13 17.87 5.00 -7.14
CA ILE A 13 16.87 5.52 -6.21
C ILE A 13 17.00 4.82 -4.86
N LYS A 14 17.17 5.59 -3.78
CA LYS A 14 17.18 5.07 -2.40
C LYS A 14 15.78 4.81 -1.84
N THR A 15 14.84 5.72 -2.14
CA THR A 15 13.45 5.68 -1.67
C THR A 15 12.51 6.19 -2.75
N CYS A 16 11.38 5.52 -2.95
CA CYS A 16 10.33 5.96 -3.87
C CYS A 16 8.96 6.02 -3.19
N PHE A 17 8.09 6.88 -3.72
CA PHE A 17 6.72 7.08 -3.26
C PHE A 17 5.78 6.85 -4.44
N MET A 18 4.90 5.85 -4.34
CA MET A 18 4.09 5.38 -5.46
C MET A 18 2.62 5.24 -5.05
N GLY A 19 1.70 5.45 -5.98
CA GLY A 19 0.29 5.09 -5.79
C GLY A 19 0.02 3.62 -6.08
N GLY A 20 -1.19 3.16 -5.79
CA GLY A 20 -1.68 1.83 -6.16
C GLY A 20 -3.21 1.80 -6.22
N TYR A 21 -3.77 0.92 -7.04
CA TYR A 21 -5.21 0.66 -7.10
C TYR A 21 -5.63 -0.36 -6.05
N GLU A 22 -4.85 -1.42 -5.89
CA GLU A 22 -5.17 -2.51 -4.98
C GLU A 22 -3.90 -3.07 -4.33
N VAL A 23 -4.05 -3.61 -3.13
CA VAL A 23 -3.01 -4.35 -2.39
C VAL A 23 -3.62 -5.66 -1.90
N ASP A 24 -2.93 -6.79 -2.08
CA ASP A 24 -3.41 -8.06 -1.52
C ASP A 24 -2.86 -8.34 -0.12
N ARG A 25 -3.38 -9.41 0.52
CA ARG A 25 -2.92 -9.88 1.85
C ARG A 25 -1.43 -10.20 1.92
N TYR A 26 -0.80 -10.53 0.78
CA TYR A 26 0.62 -10.86 0.70
C TYR A 26 1.50 -9.61 0.53
N GLY A 27 0.90 -8.47 0.22
CA GLY A 27 1.52 -7.17 -0.05
C GLY A 27 1.80 -6.89 -1.53
N ASN A 28 1.29 -7.71 -2.46
CA ASN A 28 1.41 -7.38 -3.88
C ASN A 28 0.60 -6.12 -4.18
N VAL A 29 1.02 -5.33 -5.17
CA VAL A 29 0.31 -4.10 -5.57
C VAL A 29 -0.11 -4.18 -7.02
N ASN A 30 -1.36 -3.82 -7.30
CA ASN A 30 -1.87 -3.55 -8.64
C ASN A 30 -1.85 -2.04 -8.90
N ALA A 31 -1.15 -1.59 -9.92
CA ALA A 31 -1.09 -0.20 -10.35
C ALA A 31 -1.46 0.00 -11.84
N HIS A 32 -1.91 -1.04 -12.54
CA HIS A 32 -2.06 -0.98 -14.00
C HIS A 32 -3.36 -1.57 -14.55
N VAL A 33 -4.10 -2.36 -13.77
CA VAL A 33 -5.41 -2.90 -14.18
C VAL A 33 -6.48 -2.40 -13.23
N VAL A 34 -7.56 -1.83 -13.77
CA VAL A 34 -8.73 -1.41 -12.99
C VAL A 34 -9.98 -1.80 -13.75
N ASN A 35 -10.86 -2.58 -13.12
CA ASN A 35 -12.12 -3.02 -13.74
C ASN A 35 -11.91 -3.66 -15.13
N LYS A 36 -10.93 -4.57 -15.24
CA LYS A 36 -10.55 -5.23 -16.51
C LYS A 36 -10.05 -4.28 -17.63
N ARG A 37 -9.72 -3.03 -17.30
CA ARG A 37 -9.11 -2.06 -18.23
C ARG A 37 -7.67 -1.79 -17.84
N PHE A 38 -6.82 -1.68 -18.85
CA PHE A 38 -5.41 -1.35 -18.66
C PHE A 38 -5.24 0.16 -18.55
N ALA A 39 -4.85 0.65 -17.38
CA ALA A 39 -4.40 2.01 -17.17
C ALA A 39 -2.96 2.22 -17.70
N GLY A 40 -2.20 1.13 -17.81
CA GLY A 40 -0.78 1.12 -18.18
C GLY A 40 0.14 1.13 -16.96
N ILE A 41 1.36 0.61 -17.12
CA ILE A 41 2.33 0.44 -16.02
C ILE A 41 3.29 1.63 -15.90
N GLY A 42 3.48 2.41 -16.96
CA GLY A 42 4.48 3.48 -17.00
C GLY A 42 5.87 2.99 -16.55
N GLY A 43 6.59 3.80 -15.78
CA GLY A 43 7.86 3.41 -15.15
C GLY A 43 7.74 2.73 -13.79
N PHE A 44 6.53 2.28 -13.40
CA PHE A 44 6.26 1.78 -12.04
C PHE A 44 7.17 0.62 -11.64
N ALA A 45 7.32 -0.38 -12.52
CA ALA A 45 8.18 -1.54 -12.27
C ALA A 45 9.66 -1.15 -12.22
N ASN A 46 10.12 -0.28 -13.12
CA ASN A 46 11.51 0.21 -13.14
C ASN A 46 11.88 0.91 -11.83
N ILE A 47 10.99 1.77 -11.34
CA ILE A 47 11.19 2.51 -10.09
C ILE A 47 11.16 1.55 -8.89
N THR A 48 10.13 0.73 -8.76
CA THR A 48 9.89 -0.05 -7.53
C THR A 48 10.78 -1.28 -7.38
N THR A 49 11.28 -1.87 -8.48
CA THR A 49 12.00 -3.16 -8.42
C THR A 49 13.38 -3.06 -7.79
N ALA A 50 14.13 -1.99 -8.09
CA ALA A 50 15.51 -1.82 -7.62
C ALA A 50 15.65 -0.84 -6.43
N THR A 51 14.57 -0.14 -6.07
CA THR A 51 14.60 0.84 -4.96
C THR A 51 14.56 0.14 -3.60
N PRO A 52 15.54 0.33 -2.69
CA PRO A 52 15.56 -0.35 -1.40
C PRO A 52 14.36 -0.04 -0.49
N ASN A 53 13.84 1.19 -0.53
CA ASN A 53 12.71 1.62 0.30
C ASN A 53 11.52 2.05 -0.57
N VAL A 54 10.41 1.33 -0.50
CA VAL A 54 9.21 1.61 -1.30
C VAL A 54 8.08 2.05 -0.38
N VAL A 55 7.49 3.22 -0.63
CA VAL A 55 6.35 3.72 0.12
C VAL A 55 5.15 3.84 -0.82
N PHE A 56 4.16 2.97 -0.64
CA PHE A 56 2.88 3.09 -1.31
C PHE A 56 1.99 4.07 -0.56
N CYS A 57 1.63 5.18 -1.21
CA CYS A 57 0.73 6.20 -0.70
C CYS A 57 -0.64 6.02 -1.34
N MET A 58 -1.62 5.56 -0.57
CA MET A 58 -2.95 5.28 -1.08
C MET A 58 -3.99 5.36 0.02
N THR A 59 -5.23 5.68 -0.34
CA THR A 59 -6.34 5.60 0.61
C THR A 59 -6.63 4.15 1.01
N PHE A 60 -7.28 3.93 2.15
CA PHE A 60 -7.67 2.59 2.59
C PHE A 60 -8.81 2.01 1.74
N THR A 61 -9.80 2.85 1.46
CA THR A 61 -10.93 2.59 0.56
C THR A 61 -10.94 3.62 -0.58
N ALA A 62 -11.59 3.28 -1.69
CA ALA A 62 -11.77 4.14 -2.85
C ALA A 62 -13.25 4.54 -3.01
N ILE A 63 -13.48 5.57 -3.83
CA ILE A 63 -14.80 6.06 -4.25
C ILE A 63 -15.60 6.60 -3.06
N GLY A 64 -15.46 7.91 -2.83
CA GLY A 64 -16.26 8.66 -1.86
C GLY A 64 -15.67 8.72 -0.46
N LEU A 65 -14.50 8.15 -0.18
CA LEU A 65 -13.83 8.31 1.10
C LEU A 65 -13.59 9.81 1.38
N ALA A 66 -14.02 10.27 2.56
CA ALA A 66 -13.70 11.57 3.13
C ALA A 66 -13.12 11.36 4.53
N ALA A 67 -11.85 11.67 4.69
CA ALA A 67 -11.16 11.68 5.97
C ALA A 67 -10.77 13.11 6.32
N GLU A 68 -11.06 13.52 7.55
CA GLU A 68 -10.83 14.87 8.06
C GLU A 68 -9.81 14.80 9.19
N ARG A 69 -8.85 15.73 9.16
CA ARG A 69 -7.94 15.94 10.28
C ARG A 69 -8.56 16.94 11.25
N ASN A 70 -8.56 16.61 12.54
CA ASN A 70 -8.93 17.53 13.62
C ASN A 70 -7.77 17.70 14.61
N ASP A 71 -7.97 18.48 15.67
CA ASP A 71 -6.92 18.88 16.62
C ASP A 71 -6.28 17.70 17.39
N GLY A 72 -6.82 16.48 17.30
CA GLY A 72 -6.32 15.31 18.02
C GLY A 72 -6.16 14.04 17.18
N GLY A 73 -6.49 14.07 15.88
CA GLY A 73 -6.47 12.85 15.07
C GLY A 73 -7.16 12.94 13.73
N ILE A 74 -7.48 11.77 13.17
CA ILE A 74 -8.22 11.58 11.94
C ILE A 74 -9.63 11.11 12.28
N LYS A 75 -10.63 11.65 11.56
CA LYS A 75 -12.01 11.19 11.57
C LYS A 75 -12.41 10.78 10.16
N ILE A 76 -12.97 9.58 10.00
CA ILE A 76 -13.60 9.17 8.74
C ILE A 76 -15.01 9.78 8.70
N ALA A 77 -15.18 10.86 7.94
CA ALA A 77 -16.46 11.55 7.78
C ALA A 77 -17.42 10.78 6.85
N HIS A 78 -16.87 10.14 5.81
CA HIS A 78 -17.61 9.27 4.91
C HIS A 78 -16.70 8.14 4.42
N GLU A 79 -17.17 6.90 4.47
CA GLU A 79 -16.38 5.74 4.06
C GLU A 79 -16.42 5.53 2.53
N GLY A 80 -15.31 5.06 1.96
CA GLY A 80 -15.24 4.69 0.55
C GLY A 80 -16.00 3.39 0.25
N LYS A 81 -16.58 3.31 -0.95
CA LYS A 81 -17.41 2.16 -1.37
C LYS A 81 -16.59 0.93 -1.76
N THR A 82 -15.34 1.09 -2.16
CA THR A 82 -14.55 0.01 -2.73
C THR A 82 -13.30 -0.25 -1.89
N PRO A 83 -13.10 -1.46 -1.34
CA PRO A 83 -11.87 -1.78 -0.60
C PRO A 83 -10.67 -1.80 -1.56
N LYS A 84 -9.56 -1.22 -1.12
CA LYS A 84 -8.29 -1.28 -1.87
C LYS A 84 -7.37 -2.38 -1.34
N PHE A 85 -7.54 -2.80 -0.10
CA PHE A 85 -6.88 -3.95 0.49
C PHE A 85 -7.79 -5.18 0.34
N LYS A 86 -7.33 -6.20 -0.37
CA LYS A 86 -8.15 -7.37 -0.75
C LYS A 86 -7.44 -8.69 -0.39
N PRO A 87 -8.16 -9.82 -0.29
CA PRO A 87 -7.51 -11.11 -0.12
C PRO A 87 -6.60 -11.47 -1.31
N GLU A 88 -7.03 -11.11 -2.52
CA GLU A 88 -6.33 -11.32 -3.79
C GLU A 88 -6.66 -10.16 -4.74
N ILE A 89 -5.70 -9.77 -5.58
CA ILE A 89 -5.81 -8.65 -6.52
C ILE A 89 -5.87 -9.13 -7.96
N GLU A 90 -6.42 -8.29 -8.85
CA GLU A 90 -6.66 -8.66 -10.25
C GLU A 90 -5.36 -8.85 -11.06
N ALA A 91 -4.33 -8.08 -10.73
CA ALA A 91 -3.05 -8.13 -11.42
C ALA A 91 -1.90 -7.64 -10.53
N ILE A 92 -0.68 -8.12 -10.79
CA ILE A 92 0.51 -7.78 -10.00
C ILE A 92 1.40 -6.81 -10.79
N SER A 93 1.53 -5.58 -10.31
CA SER A 93 2.52 -4.59 -10.76
C SER A 93 3.79 -4.60 -9.92
N PHE A 94 3.65 -4.87 -8.62
CA PHE A 94 4.75 -5.03 -7.67
C PHE A 94 4.57 -6.35 -6.93
N SER A 95 5.64 -7.16 -6.90
CA SER A 95 5.62 -8.48 -6.28
C SER A 95 6.26 -8.44 -4.89
N ALA A 96 5.44 -8.64 -3.86
CA ALA A 96 5.89 -8.73 -2.48
C ALA A 96 6.85 -9.89 -2.23
N LYS A 97 6.68 -11.00 -2.95
CA LYS A 97 7.63 -12.13 -2.91
C LYS A 97 9.03 -11.69 -3.31
N HIS A 98 9.16 -10.97 -4.43
CA HIS A 98 10.46 -10.50 -4.90
C HIS A 98 11.03 -9.41 -4.00
N ALA A 99 10.18 -8.55 -3.44
CA ALA A 99 10.61 -7.52 -2.50
C ALA A 99 11.28 -8.10 -1.26
N ARG A 100 10.71 -9.16 -0.67
CA ARG A 100 11.32 -9.90 0.45
C ARG A 100 12.66 -10.51 0.06
N LEU A 101 12.73 -11.17 -1.10
CA LEU A 101 13.98 -11.78 -1.60
C LEU A 101 15.11 -10.75 -1.79
N ARG A 102 14.76 -9.50 -2.12
CA ARG A 102 15.70 -8.39 -2.27
C ARG A 102 15.99 -7.64 -0.96
N GLY A 103 15.32 -7.98 0.13
CA GLY A 103 15.41 -7.26 1.40
C GLY A 103 14.89 -5.81 1.31
N GLN A 104 13.94 -5.54 0.42
CA GLN A 104 13.34 -4.22 0.31
C GLN A 104 12.45 -3.94 1.53
N ARG A 105 12.54 -2.70 2.04
CA ARG A 105 11.60 -2.19 3.04
C ARG A 105 10.40 -1.60 2.32
N VAL A 106 9.19 -2.08 2.60
CA VAL A 106 7.97 -1.67 1.88
C VAL A 106 6.89 -1.25 2.87
N LEU A 107 6.39 -0.02 2.71
CA LEU A 107 5.33 0.56 3.52
C LEU A 107 4.09 0.83 2.67
N TYR A 108 2.92 0.70 3.27
CA TYR A 108 1.62 1.04 2.70
C TYR A 108 0.97 2.05 3.64
N VAL A 109 1.09 3.33 3.28
CA VAL A 109 0.66 4.45 4.10
C VAL A 109 -0.71 4.92 3.60
N THR A 110 -1.66 4.94 4.53
CA THR A 110 -3.03 5.38 4.29
C THR A 110 -3.39 6.59 5.13
N GLU A 111 -4.62 7.07 5.01
CA GLU A 111 -5.16 8.13 5.85
C GLU A 111 -5.42 7.69 7.29
N ARG A 112 -5.46 6.38 7.58
CA ARG A 112 -5.87 5.84 8.90
C ARG A 112 -4.83 4.95 9.58
N CYS A 113 -3.92 4.35 8.82
CA CYS A 113 -2.93 3.42 9.33
C CYS A 113 -1.74 3.25 8.37
N VAL A 114 -0.70 2.61 8.88
CA VAL A 114 0.45 2.15 8.09
C VAL A 114 0.55 0.64 8.20
N PHE A 115 0.66 -0.04 7.05
CA PHE A 115 1.15 -1.41 7.00
C PHE A 115 2.62 -1.44 6.59
N GLU A 116 3.37 -2.42 7.08
CA GLU A 116 4.67 -2.81 6.54
C GLU A 116 4.58 -4.20 5.93
N LEU A 117 5.43 -4.47 4.93
CA LEU A 117 5.58 -5.81 4.38
C LEU A 117 6.33 -6.71 5.36
N GLY A 118 5.58 -7.56 6.07
CA GLY A 118 6.12 -8.59 6.95
C GLY A 118 6.48 -9.87 6.22
N GLU A 119 6.96 -10.88 6.95
CA GLU A 119 7.43 -12.16 6.36
C GLU A 119 6.32 -12.93 5.63
N GLN A 120 5.09 -12.88 6.15
CA GLN A 120 3.95 -13.67 5.65
C GLN A 120 2.91 -12.84 4.88
N GLY A 121 2.94 -11.52 5.02
CA GLY A 121 1.93 -10.64 4.42
C GLY A 121 2.06 -9.22 4.92
N LEU A 122 0.94 -8.49 4.91
CA LEU A 122 0.86 -7.18 5.53
C LEU A 122 0.89 -7.30 7.06
N GLU A 123 1.67 -6.44 7.70
CA GLU A 123 1.68 -6.23 9.14
C GLU A 123 1.23 -4.81 9.46
N LEU A 124 0.20 -4.67 10.30
CA LEU A 124 -0.22 -3.38 10.81
C LEU A 124 0.88 -2.82 11.73
N MET A 125 1.45 -1.70 11.30
CA MET A 125 2.60 -1.07 11.93
C MET A 125 2.22 0.14 12.77
N GLU A 126 1.23 0.91 12.34
CA GLU A 126 0.74 2.11 13.04
C GLU A 126 -0.76 2.30 12.81
N VAL A 127 -1.47 2.76 13.84
CA VAL A 127 -2.85 3.24 13.77
C VAL A 127 -2.84 4.72 14.14
N TYR A 128 -3.46 5.56 13.32
CA TYR A 128 -3.41 7.00 13.58
C TYR A 128 -4.40 7.40 14.69
N PRO A 129 -4.08 8.43 15.50
CA PRO A 129 -5.00 8.92 16.53
C PRO A 129 -6.39 9.22 15.96
N GLY A 130 -7.44 8.86 16.70
CA GLY A 130 -8.84 9.04 16.28
C GLY A 130 -9.42 7.91 15.43
N ILE A 131 -8.58 6.96 14.98
CA ILE A 131 -9.01 5.75 14.24
C ILE A 131 -9.23 4.61 15.23
N ASP A 132 -10.37 3.92 15.09
CA ASP A 132 -10.67 2.71 15.84
C ASP A 132 -10.10 1.48 15.12
N LEU A 133 -9.19 0.75 15.77
CA LEU A 133 -8.53 -0.42 15.19
C LEU A 133 -9.53 -1.44 14.62
N ASN A 134 -10.58 -1.77 15.36
CA ASN A 134 -11.52 -2.79 14.91
C ASN A 134 -12.43 -2.25 13.81
N ARG A 135 -13.19 -1.20 14.09
CA ARG A 135 -14.23 -0.68 13.18
C ARG A 135 -13.67 -0.08 11.90
N ASP A 136 -12.56 0.66 12.00
CA ASP A 136 -12.06 1.46 10.89
C ASP A 136 -10.94 0.73 10.11
N ILE A 137 -10.37 -0.35 10.65
CA ILE A 137 -9.31 -1.12 9.98
C ILE A 137 -9.69 -2.60 9.85
N LEU A 138 -9.77 -3.35 10.96
CA LEU A 138 -9.87 -4.82 10.90
C LEU A 138 -11.18 -5.31 10.27
N GLU A 139 -12.32 -4.73 10.65
CA GLU A 139 -13.64 -5.05 10.06
C GLU A 139 -13.77 -4.60 8.58
N ARG A 140 -12.82 -3.79 8.11
CA ARG A 140 -12.75 -3.31 6.71
C ARG A 140 -11.86 -4.18 5.83
N LEU A 141 -11.22 -5.21 6.39
CA LEU A 141 -10.38 -6.15 5.68
C LEU A 141 -11.08 -7.51 5.61
N ASP A 142 -11.12 -8.10 4.41
CA ASP A 142 -11.59 -9.49 4.21
C ASP A 142 -10.49 -10.53 4.54
N PHE A 143 -9.46 -10.12 5.28
CA PHE A 143 -8.37 -10.95 5.74
C PHE A 143 -7.77 -10.34 7.02
N MET A 144 -7.10 -11.16 7.83
CA MET A 144 -6.42 -10.68 9.03
C MET A 144 -4.95 -10.36 8.70
N PRO A 145 -4.50 -9.10 8.82
CA PRO A 145 -3.07 -8.79 8.74
C PRO A 145 -2.35 -9.28 10.00
N GLY A 146 -1.02 -9.36 9.95
CA GLY A 146 -0.23 -9.41 11.18
C GLY A 146 -0.42 -8.11 11.96
N ILE A 147 -0.35 -8.14 13.29
CA ILE A 147 -0.43 -6.94 14.13
C ILE A 147 0.86 -6.85 14.91
N ARG A 148 1.58 -5.72 14.78
CA ARG A 148 2.81 -5.53 15.55
C ARG A 148 2.53 -5.38 17.04
N PRO A 149 3.44 -5.83 17.91
CA PRO A 149 3.29 -5.64 19.35
C PRO A 149 3.15 -4.14 19.70
N GLY A 150 2.22 -3.83 20.61
CA GLY A 150 1.99 -2.46 21.10
C GLY A 150 0.99 -1.64 20.28
N ILE A 151 0.31 -2.24 19.29
CA ILE A 151 -0.84 -1.64 18.62
C ILE A 151 -2.10 -1.95 19.43
N GLU A 152 -2.81 -0.90 19.84
CA GLU A 152 -4.10 -0.92 20.57
C GLU A 152 -5.20 -0.26 19.74
#